data_AF-A0A268U734-F1
#
_entry.id   AF-A0A268U734-F1
#
_cell.length_a   1.000
_cell.length_b   1.000
_cell.length_c   1.000
_cell.angle_alpha   90.00
_cell.angle_beta   90.00
_cell.angle_gamma   90.00
#
_symmetry.space_group_name_H-M   'P 1'
#
loop_
_entity.id
_entity.type
_entity.pdbx_description
1 polymer ?
#
loop_
_entity_poly.entity_id
_entity_poly.type
_entity_poly.pdbx_seq_one_letter_code
_entity_poly.pdbx_strand_id
1 'polypeptide(L)'
;MKNYKNNLNHFFSLVESLEQLPTIGKKSAQKMAYYLSIDDKYLALKIAHCIENAIDYVKKCSICGGLSENEICEICSDENRNNGQLCIILHPKDIFTIEEIGEFEGQYFTIGELEKIDFTTFKKNIKEKNIKEIIFAFSPTLANDAIMLFIEDKLQGLDLTFSKIAQGVPTGIGLENIDQLSLSRAFSSRIKI
;
A
#
# COMPACT_ATOMS: atom_id res chain seq x y z
N MET A 1 -3.04 27.25 -37.71
CA MET A 1 -3.05 26.73 -36.32
C MET A 1 -2.89 25.21 -36.22
N LYS A 2 -3.65 24.37 -36.96
CA LYS A 2 -3.46 22.90 -36.93
C LYS A 2 -2.04 22.46 -37.31
N ASN A 3 -1.41 23.11 -38.29
CA ASN A 3 -0.04 22.76 -38.73
C ASN A 3 1.05 23.01 -37.67
N TYR A 4 0.93 24.04 -36.82
CA TYR A 4 1.93 24.30 -35.79
C TYR A 4 1.91 23.20 -34.71
N LYS A 5 0.70 22.79 -34.31
CA LYS A 5 0.50 21.72 -33.33
C LYS A 5 0.96 20.37 -33.88
N ASN A 6 0.67 20.09 -35.15
CA ASN A 6 1.01 18.83 -35.82
C ASN A 6 2.51 18.63 -36.06
N ASN A 7 3.35 19.66 -35.88
CA ASN A 7 4.80 19.55 -36.05
C ASN A 7 5.55 19.36 -34.72
N LEU A 8 4.86 19.41 -33.57
CA LEU A 8 5.46 19.27 -32.23
C LEU A 8 5.26 17.85 -31.68
N ASN A 9 5.65 16.84 -32.45
CA ASN A 9 5.35 15.44 -32.16
C ASN A 9 5.88 14.97 -30.80
N HIS A 10 7.15 15.26 -30.48
CA HIS A 10 7.77 14.85 -29.21
C HIS A 10 7.10 15.52 -27.99
N PHE A 11 6.72 16.79 -28.12
CA PHE A 11 6.03 17.51 -27.06
C PHE A 11 4.66 16.88 -26.76
N PHE A 12 3.85 16.62 -27.79
CA PHE A 12 2.53 16.03 -27.58
C PHE A 12 2.59 14.56 -27.17
N SER A 13 3.62 13.81 -27.58
CA SER A 13 3.87 12.47 -27.06
C SER A 13 4.11 12.49 -25.55
N LEU A 14 4.91 13.44 -25.04
CA LEU A 14 5.09 13.61 -23.59
C LEU A 14 3.78 14.00 -22.88
N VAL A 15 2.97 14.87 -23.48
CA VAL A 15 1.64 15.22 -22.94
C VAL A 15 0.74 13.99 -22.84
N GLU A 16 0.68 13.18 -23.89
CA GLU A 16 -0.13 11.96 -23.93
C GLU A 16 0.34 10.93 -22.90
N SER A 17 1.65 10.74 -22.74
CA SER A 17 2.20 9.85 -21.70
C SER A 17 1.87 10.34 -20.28
N LEU A 18 1.99 11.64 -20.01
CA LEU A 18 1.66 12.21 -18.69
C LEU A 18 0.15 12.14 -18.39
N GLU A 19 -0.70 12.24 -19.41
CA GLU A 19 -2.17 12.12 -19.27
C GLU A 19 -2.62 10.70 -18.89
N GLN A 20 -1.79 9.68 -19.12
CA GLN A 20 -2.09 8.30 -18.70
C GLN A 20 -1.93 8.06 -17.19
N LEU A 21 -1.25 8.97 -16.48
CA LEU A 21 -1.09 8.86 -15.04
C LEU A 21 -2.41 9.13 -14.31
N PRO A 22 -2.73 8.37 -13.24
CA PRO A 22 -3.95 8.60 -12.49
C PRO A 22 -4.00 10.04 -11.99
N THR A 23 -5.19 10.66 -12.03
CA THR A 23 -5.47 12.04 -11.61
C THR A 23 -4.91 13.17 -12.48
N ILE A 24 -4.12 12.89 -13.52
CA ILE A 24 -3.55 13.90 -14.40
C ILE A 24 -4.40 14.08 -15.66
N GLY A 25 -5.14 15.18 -15.74
CA GLY A 25 -5.88 15.56 -16.95
C GLY A 25 -5.02 16.26 -18.00
N LYS A 26 -5.47 16.26 -19.26
CA LYS A 26 -4.82 16.90 -20.43
C LYS A 26 -4.22 18.29 -20.19
N LYS A 27 -4.96 19.19 -19.51
CA LYS A 27 -4.47 20.55 -19.24
C LYS A 27 -3.28 20.56 -18.29
N SER A 28 -3.31 19.72 -17.26
CA SER A 28 -2.20 19.57 -16.31
C SER A 28 -1.00 18.91 -16.99
N ALA A 29 -1.22 17.85 -17.77
CA ALA A 29 -0.18 17.19 -18.56
C ALA A 29 0.52 18.16 -19.52
N GLN A 30 -0.23 19.02 -20.22
CA GLN A 30 0.35 20.03 -21.11
C GLN A 30 1.22 21.06 -20.37
N LYS A 31 0.80 21.50 -19.17
CA LYS A 31 1.60 22.41 -18.34
C LYS A 31 2.88 21.75 -17.86
N MET A 32 2.79 20.50 -17.38
CA MET A 32 3.95 19.71 -16.95
C MET A 32 4.92 19.48 -18.10
N ALA A 33 4.44 19.06 -19.27
CA ALA A 33 5.27 18.86 -20.45
C ALA A 33 5.99 20.15 -20.88
N TYR A 34 5.32 21.31 -20.81
CA TYR A 34 5.95 22.61 -21.09
C TYR A 34 7.07 22.91 -20.11
N TYR A 35 6.79 22.80 -18.80
CA TYR A 35 7.78 23.05 -17.76
C TYR A 35 9.01 22.16 -17.93
N LEU A 36 8.80 20.85 -18.14
CA LEU A 36 9.89 19.88 -18.31
C LEU A 36 10.67 20.09 -19.63
N SER A 37 10.01 20.55 -20.69
CA SER A 37 10.67 20.72 -22.00
C SER A 37 11.42 22.05 -22.14
N ILE A 38 10.93 23.11 -21.48
CA ILE A 38 11.37 24.49 -21.70
C ILE A 38 11.97 25.11 -20.44
N ASP A 39 11.24 25.07 -19.33
CA ASP A 39 11.60 25.81 -18.12
C ASP A 39 12.70 25.10 -17.31
N ASP A 40 12.62 23.78 -17.17
CA ASP A 40 13.56 22.98 -16.37
C ASP A 40 13.90 21.63 -17.02
N LYS A 41 14.83 21.69 -17.97
CA LYS A 41 15.33 20.49 -18.67
C LYS A 41 16.13 19.55 -17.77
N TYR A 42 16.77 20.08 -16.72
CA TYR A 42 17.54 19.27 -15.79
C TYR A 42 16.61 18.38 -14.96
N LEU A 43 15.53 18.95 -14.43
CA LEU A 43 14.50 18.18 -13.76
C LEU A 43 13.88 17.13 -14.68
N ALA A 44 13.63 17.46 -15.95
CA ALA A 44 13.10 16.49 -16.91
C ALA A 44 14.00 15.27 -17.10
N LEU A 45 15.30 15.48 -17.30
CA LEU A 45 16.26 14.39 -17.43
C LEU A 45 16.41 13.60 -16.13
N LYS A 46 16.40 14.29 -14.97
CA LYS A 46 16.41 13.64 -13.65
C LYS A 46 15.19 12.74 -13.46
N ILE A 47 13.99 13.24 -13.76
CA ILE A 47 12.74 12.47 -13.66
C ILE A 47 12.78 11.26 -14.59
N ALA A 48 13.20 11.44 -15.85
CA ALA A 48 13.32 10.33 -16.79
C ALA A 48 14.22 9.21 -16.24
N HIS A 49 15.40 9.58 -15.72
CA HIS A 49 16.31 8.61 -15.11
C HIS A 49 15.76 7.98 -13.83
N CYS A 50 15.06 8.74 -12.98
CA CYS A 50 14.40 8.18 -11.80
C CYS A 50 13.29 7.18 -12.16
N ILE A 51 12.53 7.43 -13.24
CA ILE A 51 11.51 6.50 -13.73
C ILE A 51 12.17 5.20 -14.21
N GLU A 52 13.24 5.30 -15.02
CA GLU A 52 14.00 4.13 -15.49
C GLU A 52 14.51 3.29 -14.32
N ASN A 53 15.21 3.92 -13.36
CA ASN A 53 15.72 3.21 -12.19
C ASN A 53 14.58 2.59 -11.37
N ALA A 54 13.47 3.29 -11.14
CA ALA A 54 12.36 2.75 -10.38
C ALA A 54 11.77 1.50 -11.04
N ILE A 55 11.65 1.48 -12.37
CA ILE A 55 11.14 0.31 -13.12
C ILE A 55 12.11 -0.87 -13.03
N ASP A 56 13.41 -0.61 -13.08
CA ASP A 56 14.44 -1.67 -13.09
C ASP A 56 14.69 -2.28 -11.70
N TYR A 57 14.68 -1.46 -10.65
CA TYR A 57 15.11 -1.87 -9.31
C TYR A 57 13.94 -2.19 -8.37
N VAL A 58 12.81 -1.49 -8.47
CA VAL A 58 11.68 -1.71 -7.54
C VAL A 58 10.94 -2.99 -7.90
N LYS A 59 10.93 -3.93 -6.96
CA LYS A 59 10.26 -5.23 -7.06
C LYS A 59 9.52 -5.57 -5.77
N LYS A 60 8.86 -6.73 -5.76
CA LYS A 60 8.21 -7.27 -4.57
C LYS A 60 9.17 -8.16 -3.80
N CYS A 61 9.21 -7.98 -2.48
CA CYS A 61 9.89 -8.87 -1.55
C CYS A 61 9.36 -10.31 -1.70
N SER A 62 10.25 -11.29 -1.78
CA SER A 62 9.88 -12.70 -1.93
C SER A 62 9.18 -13.29 -0.69
N ILE A 63 9.34 -12.65 0.47
CA ILE A 63 8.79 -13.12 1.75
C ILE A 63 7.43 -12.48 2.05
N CYS A 64 7.36 -11.14 2.04
CA CYS A 64 6.15 -10.42 2.46
C CYS A 64 5.35 -9.80 1.31
N GLY A 65 5.86 -9.81 0.08
CA GLY A 65 5.20 -9.15 -1.06
C GLY A 65 5.21 -7.61 -1.03
N GLY A 66 5.83 -6.98 -0.02
CA GLY A 66 6.04 -5.54 0.08
C GLY A 66 7.04 -5.02 -0.98
N LEU A 67 7.16 -3.70 -1.14
CA LEU A 67 8.13 -3.12 -2.08
C LEU A 67 9.56 -3.24 -1.55
N SER A 68 10.50 -3.51 -2.44
CA SER A 68 11.92 -3.71 -2.12
C SER A 68 12.77 -3.49 -3.37
N GLU A 69 14.01 -3.01 -3.20
CA GLU A 69 15.03 -3.05 -4.26
C GLU A 69 15.89 -4.33 -4.20
N ASN A 70 15.83 -5.04 -3.07
CA ASN A 70 16.47 -6.34 -2.86
C ASN A 70 15.46 -7.49 -2.98
N GLU A 71 15.93 -8.74 -3.06
CA GLU A 71 15.05 -9.92 -3.04
C GLU A 71 14.21 -9.98 -1.75
N ILE A 72 14.81 -9.62 -0.63
CA ILE A 72 14.19 -9.52 0.70
C ILE A 72 14.22 -8.05 1.13
N CYS A 73 13.09 -7.51 1.59
CA CYS A 73 13.02 -6.13 2.08
C CYS A 73 13.67 -5.97 3.46
N GLU A 74 14.03 -4.74 3.81
CA GLU A 74 14.69 -4.39 5.07
C GLU A 74 13.91 -4.88 6.30
N ILE A 75 12.57 -4.79 6.27
CA ILE A 75 11.69 -5.25 7.36
C ILE A 75 11.75 -6.78 7.54
N CYS A 76 11.85 -7.54 6.45
CA CYS A 76 11.92 -9.00 6.54
C CYS A 76 13.32 -9.50 6.93
N SER A 77 14.36 -8.74 6.61
CA SER A 77 15.73 -9.04 7.02
C SER A 77 16.06 -8.62 8.45
N ASP A 78 15.26 -7.73 9.05
CA ASP A 78 15.45 -7.29 10.43
C ASP A 78 14.96 -8.34 11.44
N GLU A 79 15.89 -8.97 12.14
CA GLU A 79 15.57 -9.99 13.14
C GLU A 79 14.83 -9.43 14.36
N ASN A 80 14.96 -8.13 14.67
CA ASN A 80 14.24 -7.50 15.77
C ASN A 80 12.71 -7.49 15.53
N ARG A 81 12.31 -7.56 14.26
CA ARG A 81 10.90 -7.64 13.85
C ARG A 81 10.29 -9.04 14.04
N ASN A 82 11.09 -10.05 14.41
CA ASN A 82 10.61 -11.42 14.67
C ASN A 82 9.97 -11.54 16.08
N ASN A 83 9.04 -10.66 16.40
CA ASN A 83 8.38 -10.57 17.70
C ASN A 83 7.10 -11.44 17.81
N GLY A 84 6.77 -12.20 16.76
CA GLY A 84 5.58 -13.06 16.69
C GLY A 84 4.33 -12.36 16.15
N GLN A 85 4.41 -11.10 15.73
CA GLN A 85 3.30 -10.36 15.13
C GLN A 85 3.43 -10.27 13.61
N LEU A 86 2.34 -10.52 12.90
CA LEU A 86 2.24 -10.40 11.44
C LEU A 86 1.08 -9.49 11.06
N CYS A 87 1.39 -8.34 10.46
CA CYS A 87 0.39 -7.43 9.91
C CYS A 87 0.07 -7.79 8.46
N ILE A 88 -1.17 -8.17 8.19
CA ILE A 88 -1.66 -8.43 6.84
C ILE A 88 -2.22 -7.15 6.24
N ILE A 89 -1.76 -6.83 5.03
CA ILE A 89 -2.16 -5.66 4.23
C ILE A 89 -2.59 -6.07 2.82
N LEU A 90 -3.42 -5.25 2.17
CA LEU A 90 -3.91 -5.52 0.82
C LEU A 90 -2.90 -5.09 -0.25
N HIS A 91 -2.30 -3.89 -0.09
CA HIS A 91 -1.39 -3.33 -1.07
C HIS A 91 -0.04 -2.96 -0.46
N PRO A 92 1.09 -3.19 -1.17
CA PRO A 92 2.42 -2.89 -0.63
C PRO A 92 2.60 -1.46 -0.13
N LYS A 93 1.91 -0.50 -0.75
CA LYS A 93 1.94 0.93 -0.38
C LYS A 93 1.42 1.19 1.03
N ASP A 94 0.57 0.31 1.56
CA ASP A 94 -0.03 0.48 2.88
C ASP A 94 1.02 0.25 3.99
N ILE A 95 2.13 -0.46 3.69
CA ILE A 95 3.28 -0.59 4.60
C ILE A 95 3.88 0.79 4.89
N PHE A 96 3.99 1.68 3.90
CA PHE A 96 4.56 3.01 4.10
C PHE A 96 3.79 3.79 5.17
N THR A 97 2.45 3.78 5.07
CA THR A 97 1.58 4.47 6.03
C THR A 97 1.75 3.93 7.45
N ILE A 98 1.91 2.61 7.61
CA ILE A 98 2.05 2.00 8.94
C ILE A 98 3.45 2.26 9.52
N GLU A 99 4.50 2.15 8.70
CA GLU A 99 5.86 2.44 9.13
C GLU A 99 6.09 3.92 9.46
N GLU A 100 5.43 4.85 8.76
CA GLU A 100 5.48 6.29 9.07
C GLU A 100 4.99 6.63 10.48
N ILE A 101 4.10 5.81 11.03
CA ILE A 101 3.57 5.98 12.40
C ILE A 101 4.61 5.53 13.45
N GLY A 102 5.48 4.56 13.11
CA GLY A 102 6.55 4.09 13.99
C GLY A 102 6.10 3.28 15.21
N GLU A 103 4.85 2.82 15.26
CA GLU A 103 4.30 2.05 16.39
C GLU A 103 4.31 0.52 16.17
N PHE A 104 4.37 0.07 14.91
CA PHE A 104 4.34 -1.35 14.60
C PHE A 104 5.75 -1.90 14.38
N GLU A 105 6.15 -2.85 15.23
CA GLU A 105 7.48 -3.48 15.21
C GLU A 105 7.44 -4.94 14.72
N GLY A 106 6.30 -5.41 14.21
CA GLY A 106 6.19 -6.77 13.66
C GLY A 106 6.58 -6.84 12.18
N GLN A 107 6.26 -7.98 11.56
CA GLN A 107 6.44 -8.21 10.12
C GLN A 107 5.16 -7.97 9.34
N TYR A 108 5.28 -7.82 8.02
CA TYR A 108 4.12 -7.68 7.12
C TYR A 108 3.91 -8.90 6.25
N PHE A 109 2.69 -9.03 5.73
CA PHE A 109 2.36 -9.87 4.59
C PHE A 109 1.35 -9.18 3.69
N THR A 110 1.69 -9.02 2.42
CA THR A 110 0.85 -8.40 1.40
C THR A 110 0.08 -9.47 0.65
N ILE A 111 -1.25 -9.39 0.67
CA ILE A 111 -2.12 -10.33 -0.04
C ILE A 111 -1.94 -10.22 -1.56
N GLY A 112 -1.95 -9.00 -2.11
CA GLY A 112 -2.01 -8.81 -3.55
C GLY A 112 -3.32 -9.34 -4.12
N GLU A 113 -3.27 -10.49 -4.80
CA GLU A 113 -4.45 -11.18 -5.33
C GLU A 113 -4.75 -12.39 -4.44
N LEU A 114 -5.95 -12.43 -3.84
CA LEU A 114 -6.31 -13.43 -2.83
C LEU A 114 -6.22 -14.86 -3.36
N GLU A 115 -6.58 -15.07 -4.63
CA GLU A 115 -6.56 -16.35 -5.32
C GLU A 115 -5.15 -16.90 -5.57
N LYS A 116 -4.14 -16.03 -5.52
CA LYS A 116 -2.73 -16.40 -5.73
C LYS A 116 -2.01 -16.81 -4.43
N ILE A 117 -2.66 -16.70 -3.27
CA ILE A 117 -2.07 -17.11 -2.01
C ILE A 117 -2.02 -18.64 -1.91
N ASP A 118 -0.81 -19.20 -1.84
CA ASP A 118 -0.61 -20.58 -1.40
C ASP A 118 -0.65 -20.66 0.14
N PHE A 119 -1.82 -20.99 0.66
CA PHE A 119 -2.03 -21.15 2.11
C PHE A 119 -1.21 -22.30 2.72
N THR A 120 -0.72 -23.25 1.91
CA THR A 120 0.13 -24.33 2.42
C THR A 120 1.49 -23.78 2.83
N THR A 121 2.13 -23.05 1.93
CA THR A 121 3.40 -22.35 2.19
C THR A 121 3.21 -21.26 3.25
N PHE A 122 2.10 -20.52 3.21
CA PHE A 122 1.83 -19.48 4.20
C PHE A 122 1.72 -20.04 5.64
N LYS A 123 0.99 -21.14 5.84
CA LYS A 123 0.92 -21.84 7.14
C LYS A 123 2.29 -22.32 7.61
N LYS A 124 3.12 -22.81 6.71
CA LYS A 124 4.49 -23.23 7.02
C LYS A 124 5.31 -22.05 7.53
N ASN A 125 5.29 -20.93 6.80
CA ASN A 125 6.01 -19.71 7.18
C ASN A 125 5.55 -19.16 8.54
N ILE A 126 4.23 -19.18 8.82
CA ILE A 126 3.67 -18.79 10.12
C ILE A 126 4.28 -19.62 11.26
N LYS A 127 4.40 -20.94 11.07
CA LYS A 127 5.00 -21.83 12.08
C LYS A 127 6.50 -21.60 12.24
N GLU A 128 7.24 -21.51 11.14
CA GLU A 128 8.70 -21.32 11.16
C GLU A 128 9.10 -20.00 11.83
N LYS A 129 8.30 -18.95 11.62
CA LYS A 129 8.52 -17.63 12.21
C LYS A 129 7.90 -17.47 13.60
N ASN A 130 7.30 -18.54 14.16
CA ASN A 130 6.62 -18.52 15.47
C ASN A 130 5.58 -17.39 15.60
N ILE A 131 4.85 -17.08 14.54
CA ILE A 131 3.80 -16.06 14.58
C ILE A 131 2.69 -16.50 15.55
N LYS A 132 2.29 -15.57 16.42
CA LYS A 132 1.26 -15.72 17.45
C LYS A 132 0.07 -14.81 17.21
N GLU A 133 0.29 -13.68 16.55
CA GLU A 133 -0.75 -12.70 16.26
C GLU A 133 -0.77 -12.36 14.77
N ILE A 134 -1.97 -12.35 14.19
CA ILE A 134 -2.24 -11.80 12.86
C ILE A 134 -3.10 -10.57 13.02
N ILE A 135 -2.57 -9.42 12.58
CA ILE A 135 -3.22 -8.12 12.63
C ILE A 135 -3.69 -7.76 11.22
N PHE A 136 -4.98 -7.58 11.01
CA PHE A 136 -5.50 -7.08 9.74
C PHE A 136 -5.53 -5.55 9.72
N ALA A 137 -4.75 -4.95 8.82
CA ALA A 137 -4.72 -3.50 8.60
C ALA A 137 -5.47 -3.11 7.33
N PHE A 138 -6.78 -3.41 7.29
CA PHE A 138 -7.64 -3.11 6.13
C PHE A 138 -8.58 -1.94 6.40
N SER A 139 -8.90 -1.21 5.33
CA SER A 139 -9.99 -0.23 5.36
C SER A 139 -11.33 -0.91 5.68
N PRO A 140 -12.26 -0.23 6.37
CA PRO A 140 -13.35 -0.89 7.04
C PRO A 140 -14.59 -1.10 6.14
N THR A 141 -14.46 -1.98 5.14
CA THR A 141 -15.50 -2.30 4.13
C THR A 141 -15.99 -3.75 4.25
N LEU A 142 -17.22 -4.03 3.79
CA LEU A 142 -17.78 -5.39 3.79
C LEU A 142 -16.92 -6.39 2.98
N ALA A 143 -16.34 -5.93 1.87
CA ALA A 143 -15.45 -6.76 1.06
C ALA A 143 -14.19 -7.16 1.84
N ASN A 144 -13.60 -6.21 2.57
CA ASN A 144 -12.42 -6.48 3.39
C ASN A 144 -12.74 -7.35 4.60
N ASP A 145 -13.92 -7.18 5.22
CA ASP A 145 -14.40 -8.07 6.29
C ASP A 145 -14.52 -9.52 5.80
N ALA A 146 -15.01 -9.74 4.57
CA ALA A 146 -15.08 -11.07 3.98
C ALA A 146 -13.68 -11.69 3.74
N ILE A 147 -12.71 -10.88 3.30
CA ILE A 147 -11.31 -11.32 3.11
C ILE A 147 -10.69 -11.75 4.44
N MET A 148 -10.89 -10.98 5.53
CA MET A 148 -10.39 -11.33 6.86
C MET A 148 -10.94 -12.68 7.31
N LEU A 149 -12.27 -12.86 7.25
CA LEU A 149 -12.93 -14.12 7.62
C LEU A 149 -12.44 -15.31 6.78
N PHE A 150 -12.21 -15.10 5.49
CA PHE A 150 -11.65 -16.14 4.63
C PHE A 150 -10.23 -16.54 5.03
N ILE A 151 -9.37 -15.58 5.35
CA ILE A 151 -7.99 -15.86 5.80
C ILE A 151 -8.01 -16.56 7.15
N GLU A 152 -8.82 -16.11 8.10
CA GLU A 152 -9.03 -16.76 9.39
C GLU A 152 -9.46 -18.22 9.21
N ASP A 153 -10.46 -18.48 8.37
CA ASP A 153 -10.93 -19.83 8.04
C ASP A 153 -9.80 -20.69 7.46
N LYS A 154 -9.04 -20.14 6.51
CA LYS A 154 -7.91 -20.86 5.92
C LYS A 154 -6.82 -21.16 6.95
N LEU A 155 -6.64 -20.36 7.99
CA LEU A 155 -5.62 -20.54 9.01
C LEU A 155 -6.10 -21.29 10.26
N GLN A 156 -7.33 -21.83 10.24
CA GLN A 156 -7.83 -22.69 11.32
C GLN A 156 -6.88 -23.86 11.65
N GLY A 157 -6.85 -24.21 12.93
CA GLY A 157 -5.98 -25.25 13.50
C GLY A 157 -4.58 -24.78 13.90
N LEU A 158 -4.26 -23.50 13.69
CA LEU A 158 -3.09 -22.85 14.27
C LEU A 158 -3.50 -22.09 15.54
N ASP A 159 -2.60 -22.08 16.53
CA ASP A 159 -2.76 -21.30 17.77
C ASP A 159 -2.39 -19.84 17.50
N LEU A 160 -3.32 -19.11 16.87
CA LEU A 160 -3.17 -17.72 16.44
C LEU A 160 -4.25 -16.84 17.07
N THR A 161 -3.84 -15.65 17.51
CA THR A 161 -4.75 -14.57 17.84
C THR A 161 -4.97 -13.71 16.59
N PHE A 162 -6.22 -13.44 16.25
CA PHE A 162 -6.56 -12.53 15.17
C PHE A 162 -7.04 -11.21 15.74
N SER A 163 -6.48 -10.12 15.24
CA SER A 163 -6.84 -8.76 15.58
C SER A 163 -6.98 -7.92 14.32
N LYS A 164 -7.64 -6.77 14.41
CA LYS A 164 -7.72 -5.81 13.32
C LYS A 164 -7.56 -4.40 13.86
N ILE A 165 -7.05 -3.51 13.02
CA ILE A 165 -6.90 -2.10 13.40
C ILE A 165 -8.24 -1.52 13.85
N ALA A 166 -8.20 -0.75 14.93
CA ALA A 166 -9.41 -0.19 15.53
C ALA A 166 -10.09 0.80 14.58
N GLN A 167 -11.42 0.81 14.62
CA GLN A 167 -12.23 1.81 13.93
C GLN A 167 -12.78 2.79 14.95
N GLY A 168 -12.52 4.07 14.76
CA GLY A 168 -12.79 5.07 15.78
C GLY A 168 -13.05 6.46 15.22
N VAL A 169 -13.24 7.38 16.17
CA VAL A 169 -13.39 8.81 15.91
C VAL A 169 -12.01 9.43 15.70
N PRO A 170 -11.75 10.11 14.58
CA PRO A 170 -10.49 10.82 14.38
C PRO A 170 -10.29 11.92 15.41
N THR A 171 -9.05 12.09 15.87
CA THR A 171 -8.71 13.15 16.81
C THR A 171 -8.85 14.52 16.14
N GLY A 172 -9.44 15.49 16.85
CA GLY A 172 -9.59 16.87 16.37
C GLY A 172 -10.77 17.13 15.44
N ILE A 173 -11.60 16.12 15.16
CA ILE A 173 -12.84 16.27 14.38
C ILE A 173 -14.03 16.22 15.34
N GLY A 174 -14.89 17.25 15.31
CA GLY A 174 -16.14 17.27 16.07
C GLY A 174 -17.08 16.14 15.64
N LEU A 175 -17.82 15.53 16.58
CA LEU A 175 -18.68 14.37 16.31
C LEU A 175 -19.74 14.64 15.24
N GLU A 176 -20.20 15.89 15.12
CA GLU A 176 -21.13 16.35 14.11
C GLU A 176 -20.61 16.26 12.66
N ASN A 177 -19.29 16.13 12.49
CA ASN A 177 -18.62 16.01 11.20
C ASN A 177 -18.22 14.56 10.87
N ILE A 178 -18.72 13.58 11.63
CA ILE A 178 -18.42 12.16 11.45
C ILE A 178 -19.67 11.45 10.92
N ASP A 179 -19.48 10.53 9.98
CA ASP A 179 -20.58 9.75 9.44
C ASP A 179 -21.18 8.79 10.49
N GLN A 180 -22.48 8.50 10.35
CA GLN A 180 -23.23 7.69 11.30
C GLN A 180 -22.66 6.27 11.45
N LEU A 181 -22.07 5.69 10.39
CA LEU A 181 -21.53 4.34 10.43
C LEU A 181 -20.26 4.30 11.28
N SER A 182 -19.34 5.25 11.08
CA SER A 182 -18.12 5.39 11.88
C SER A 182 -18.43 5.63 13.35
N LEU A 183 -19.39 6.51 13.67
CA LEU A 183 -19.85 6.73 15.05
C LEU A 183 -20.44 5.46 15.67
N SER A 184 -21.32 4.75 14.95
CA SER A 184 -21.93 3.51 15.43
C SER A 184 -20.88 2.45 15.75
N ARG A 185 -19.85 2.30 14.91
CA ARG A 185 -18.75 1.36 15.12
C ARG A 185 -17.86 1.76 16.28
N ALA A 186 -17.55 3.05 16.43
CA ALA A 186 -16.80 3.57 17.58
C ALA A 186 -17.55 3.31 18.91
N PHE A 187 -18.87 3.52 18.96
CA PHE A 187 -19.69 3.21 20.14
C PHE A 187 -19.73 1.72 20.47
N SER A 188 -19.84 0.88 19.44
CA SER A 188 -19.85 -0.58 19.58
C SER A 188 -18.52 -1.12 20.12
N SER A 189 -17.41 -0.48 19.72
CA SER A 189 -16.03 -0.86 20.08
C SER A 189 -15.47 -0.06 21.26
N ARG A 190 -16.33 0.59 22.07
CA ARG A 190 -15.89 1.43 23.19
C ARG A 190 -15.08 0.62 24.21
N ILE A 191 -13.98 1.20 24.67
CA ILE A 191 -13.10 0.61 25.68
C ILE A 191 -13.53 1.07 27.09
N LYS A 192 -13.25 0.25 28.10
CA LYS A 192 -13.36 0.66 29.50
C LYS A 192 -12.11 1.47 29.89
N ILE A 193 -12.29 2.45 30.77
CA ILE A 193 -11.21 3.23 31.39
C ILE A 193 -10.95 2.66 32.78
#